data_AF-A0A9E3NCP5-F1
#
_entry.id   AF-A0A9E3NCP5-F1
#
_cell.length_a   1.000
_cell.length_b   1.000
_cell.length_c   1.000
_cell.angle_alpha   90.00
_cell.angle_beta   90.00
_cell.angle_gamma   90.00
#
_symmetry.space_group_name_H-M   'P 1'
#
loop_
_entity.id
_entity.type
_entity.pdbx_description
1 polymer ?
#
loop_
_entity_poly.entity_id
_entity_poly.type
_entity_poly.pdbx_seq_one_letter_code
_entity_poly.pdbx_strand_id
1 'polypeptide(L)'
;MQEEQVIERDGREIFGALAAQPADALLALIGAFRRDIRVNKIDVGVGVYRDPEGRTPVLRAVKEAERRLVEGQASKGYLGPEGDIGYFDALKPIIFGPVDFGDRLCGLQTPGGTGALRLAAELIARARPGARILVGNPTWPNHPPILKSAGLNVVGYDHFDVATQRLTFSRVLDALSDAVPGDVALLHGCCHNPTGADFDAG
;
A
#
# COMPACT_ATOMS: atom_id res chain seq x y z
N MET A 1 14.36 -2.52 -39.09
CA MET A 1 14.65 -1.32 -38.28
C MET A 1 13.53 -0.33 -38.58
N GLN A 2 12.59 -0.17 -37.66
CA GLN A 2 11.59 0.91 -37.75
C GLN A 2 12.18 2.08 -36.98
N GLU A 3 12.31 3.22 -37.65
CA GLU A 3 12.69 4.49 -37.02
C GLU A 3 11.61 4.86 -35.99
N GLU A 4 12.02 5.03 -34.73
CA GLU A 4 11.15 5.60 -33.70
C GLU A 4 10.86 7.05 -34.08
N GLN A 5 9.60 7.35 -34.41
CA GLN A 5 9.15 8.73 -34.62
C GLN A 5 9.16 9.46 -33.27
N VAL A 6 10.19 10.26 -33.04
CA VAL A 6 10.26 11.18 -31.91
C VAL A 6 9.25 12.31 -32.14
N ILE A 7 8.27 12.44 -31.24
CA ILE A 7 7.27 13.51 -31.29
C ILE A 7 7.95 14.81 -30.82
N GLU A 8 8.36 15.64 -31.78
CA GLU A 8 8.95 16.96 -31.51
C GLU A 8 7.87 18.06 -31.50
N ARG A 9 7.85 18.90 -30.46
CA ARG A 9 7.12 20.18 -30.44
C ARG A 9 8.13 21.28 -30.12
N ASP A 10 8.22 22.28 -30.99
CA ASP A 10 9.11 23.45 -30.85
C ASP A 10 10.60 23.09 -30.63
N GLY A 11 11.09 22.01 -31.25
CA GLY A 11 12.48 21.57 -31.18
C GLY A 11 12.91 21.03 -29.80
N ARG A 12 11.95 20.71 -28.93
CA ARG A 12 12.19 20.02 -27.66
C ARG A 12 11.51 18.67 -27.69
N GLU A 13 12.27 17.62 -27.40
CA GLU A 13 11.71 16.30 -27.12
C GLU A 13 10.82 16.42 -25.88
N ILE A 14 9.53 16.12 -26.04
CA ILE A 14 8.53 16.23 -24.96
C ILE A 14 8.89 15.41 -23.71
N PHE A 15 9.71 14.38 -23.86
CA PHE A 15 10.20 13.51 -22.80
C PHE A 15 11.70 13.65 -22.50
N GLY A 16 12.45 14.49 -23.24
CA GLY A 16 13.92 14.55 -23.14
C GLY A 16 14.46 15.07 -21.79
N ALA A 17 13.61 15.69 -20.97
CA ALA A 17 13.94 16.16 -19.62
C ALA A 17 13.62 15.14 -18.51
N LEU A 18 12.99 14.00 -18.84
CA LEU A 18 12.65 13.01 -17.83
C LEU A 18 13.90 12.25 -17.38
N ALA A 19 14.15 12.27 -16.08
CA ALA A 19 15.18 11.43 -15.48
C ALA A 19 14.71 9.98 -15.41
N ALA A 20 15.53 9.06 -15.93
CA ALA A 20 15.31 7.63 -15.77
C ALA A 20 15.18 7.28 -14.28
N GLN A 21 14.11 6.57 -13.93
CA GLN A 21 13.90 6.12 -12.56
C GLN A 21 14.63 4.80 -12.32
N PRO A 22 15.21 4.58 -11.12
CA PRO A 22 15.78 3.29 -10.78
C PRO A 22 14.71 2.21 -10.86
N ALA A 23 15.11 1.01 -11.30
CA ALA A 23 14.22 -0.14 -11.30
C ALA A 23 13.79 -0.47 -9.87
N ASP A 24 12.54 -0.89 -9.71
CA ASP A 24 12.02 -1.36 -8.43
C ASP A 24 12.85 -2.56 -7.94
N ALA A 25 13.39 -2.47 -6.73
CA ALA A 25 14.29 -3.47 -6.18
C ALA A 25 13.62 -4.85 -6.03
N LEU A 26 12.31 -4.88 -5.74
CA LEU A 26 11.56 -6.12 -5.62
C LEU A 26 11.33 -6.76 -6.99
N LEU A 27 10.95 -5.97 -8.00
CA LEU A 27 10.81 -6.47 -9.38
C LEU A 27 12.13 -6.98 -9.93
N ALA A 28 13.24 -6.29 -9.65
CA ALA A 28 14.57 -6.74 -10.02
C ALA A 28 14.91 -8.10 -9.38
N LEU A 29 14.57 -8.28 -8.10
CA LEU A 29 14.76 -9.54 -7.37
C LEU A 29 13.91 -10.68 -7.95
N ILE A 30 12.64 -10.43 -8.29
CA ILE A 30 11.78 -11.41 -8.98
C ILE A 30 12.43 -11.84 -10.30
N GLY A 31 12.96 -10.90 -11.07
CA GLY A 31 13.66 -11.18 -12.33
C GLY A 31 14.92 -12.03 -12.13
N ALA A 32 15.73 -11.71 -11.12
CA ALA A 32 16.91 -12.48 -10.76
C ALA A 32 16.54 -13.91 -10.33
N PHE A 33 15.53 -14.07 -9.47
CA PHE A 33 15.03 -15.38 -9.03
C PHE A 33 14.53 -16.22 -10.22
N ARG A 34 13.81 -15.62 -11.17
CA ARG A 34 13.32 -16.34 -12.36
C ARG A 34 14.45 -16.85 -13.25
N ARG A 35 15.51 -16.07 -13.42
CA ARG A 35 16.69 -16.43 -14.25
C ARG A 35 17.61 -17.46 -13.59
N ASP A 36 17.53 -17.63 -12.27
CA ASP A 36 18.30 -18.63 -11.56
C ASP A 36 17.85 -20.04 -11.93
N ILE A 37 18.75 -20.86 -12.49
CA ILE A 37 18.45 -22.22 -12.94
C ILE A 37 18.59 -23.28 -11.83
N ARG A 38 19.06 -22.90 -10.64
CA ARG A 38 19.26 -23.84 -9.53
C ARG A 38 17.92 -24.41 -9.08
N VAL A 39 17.82 -25.74 -9.00
CA VAL A 39 16.58 -26.45 -8.62
C VAL A 39 16.20 -26.24 -7.15
N ASN A 40 17.16 -25.89 -6.29
CA ASN A 40 16.95 -25.69 -4.85
C ASN A 40 16.88 -24.20 -4.46
N LYS A 41 16.59 -23.30 -5.42
CA LYS A 41 16.44 -21.86 -5.13
C LYS A 41 15.18 -21.61 -4.30
N ILE A 42 15.24 -20.66 -3.38
CA ILE A 42 14.13 -20.28 -2.51
C ILE A 42 13.84 -18.78 -2.71
N ASP A 43 12.57 -18.44 -2.89
CA ASP A 43 12.11 -17.05 -3.01
C ASP A 43 11.52 -16.59 -1.68
N VAL A 44 12.27 -15.74 -0.98
CA VAL A 44 11.85 -15.04 0.25
C VAL A 44 11.75 -13.53 0.03
N GLY A 45 11.63 -13.09 -1.22
CA GLY A 45 11.59 -11.67 -1.57
C GLY A 45 10.19 -11.08 -1.50
N VAL A 46 9.27 -11.62 -2.30
CA VAL A 46 7.89 -11.10 -2.38
C VAL A 46 7.07 -11.66 -1.22
N GLY A 47 6.54 -10.77 -0.37
CA GLY A 47 5.65 -11.10 0.74
C GLY A 47 4.24 -11.54 0.29
N VAL A 48 4.15 -12.61 -0.47
CA VAL A 48 2.90 -13.27 -0.86
C VAL A 48 2.86 -14.65 -0.23
N TYR A 49 1.73 -14.98 0.40
CA TYR A 49 1.53 -16.30 0.99
C TYR A 49 1.73 -17.40 -0.05
N ARG A 50 2.50 -18.42 0.32
CA ARG A 50 2.68 -19.64 -0.47
C ARG A 50 2.30 -20.87 0.34
N ASP A 51 1.71 -21.84 -0.32
CA ASP A 51 1.46 -23.16 0.25
C ASP A 51 2.78 -23.97 0.40
N PRO A 52 2.76 -25.16 1.04
CA PRO A 52 3.95 -26.00 1.19
C PRO A 52 4.60 -26.41 -0.14
N GLU A 53 3.85 -26.37 -1.24
CA GLU A 53 4.34 -26.65 -2.59
C GLU A 53 4.91 -25.39 -3.29
N GLY A 54 4.95 -24.24 -2.60
CA GLY A 54 5.51 -22.99 -3.11
C GLY A 54 4.60 -22.22 -4.07
N ARG A 55 3.31 -22.56 -4.14
CA ARG A 55 2.30 -21.92 -5.00
C ARG A 55 1.55 -20.84 -4.24
N THR A 56 0.98 -19.86 -4.94
CA THR A 56 0.02 -18.91 -4.36
C THR A 56 -1.39 -19.48 -4.50
N PRO A 57 -2.01 -20.04 -3.44
CA PRO A 57 -3.28 -20.73 -3.58
C PRO A 57 -4.43 -19.73 -3.75
N VAL A 58 -5.43 -20.11 -4.56
CA VAL A 58 -6.74 -19.46 -4.52
C VAL A 58 -7.54 -20.10 -3.40
N LEU A 59 -7.96 -19.30 -2.42
CA LEU A 59 -8.69 -19.80 -1.25
C LEU A 59 -10.00 -20.49 -1.67
N ARG A 60 -10.40 -21.56 -0.96
CA ARG A 60 -11.65 -22.30 -1.25
C ARG A 60 -12.88 -21.40 -1.29
N ALA A 61 -12.97 -20.45 -0.36
CA ALA A 61 -14.05 -19.46 -0.32
C ALA A 61 -14.08 -18.56 -1.57
N VAL A 62 -12.90 -18.16 -2.06
CA VAL A 62 -12.78 -17.37 -3.31
C VAL A 62 -13.21 -18.21 -4.51
N LYS A 63 -12.78 -19.47 -4.60
CA LYS A 63 -13.21 -20.37 -5.68
C LYS A 63 -14.73 -20.55 -5.75
N GLU A 64 -15.37 -20.74 -4.60
CA GLU A 64 -16.82 -20.86 -4.55
C GLU A 64 -17.52 -19.54 -4.89
N ALA A 65 -17.00 -18.40 -4.44
CA ALA A 65 -17.53 -17.09 -4.82
C ALA A 65 -17.40 -16.84 -6.34
N GLU A 66 -16.25 -17.18 -6.94
CA GLU A 66 -16.03 -17.11 -8.39
C GLU A 66 -17.09 -17.94 -9.15
N ARG A 67 -17.35 -19.17 -8.72
CA ARG A 67 -18.35 -20.05 -9.34
C ARG A 67 -19.75 -19.43 -9.30
N ARG A 68 -20.17 -18.93 -8.13
CA ARG A 68 -21.48 -18.26 -7.97
C ARG A 68 -21.62 -17.03 -8.85
N LEU A 69 -20.55 -16.24 -8.97
CA LEU A 69 -20.55 -15.05 -9.82
C LEU A 69 -20.68 -15.41 -11.30
N VAL A 70 -19.97 -16.44 -11.77
CA VAL A 70 -20.09 -16.92 -13.16
C VAL A 70 -21.51 -17.40 -13.47
N GLU A 71 -22.13 -18.13 -12.55
CA GLU A 71 -23.47 -18.69 -12.74
C GLU A 71 -24.59 -17.65 -12.61
N GLY A 72 -24.44 -16.68 -11.70
CA GLY A 72 -25.56 -15.84 -11.23
C GLY A 72 -25.41 -14.34 -11.45
N GLN A 73 -24.26 -13.82 -11.90
CA GLN A 73 -24.11 -12.38 -12.08
C GLN A 73 -24.96 -11.87 -13.25
N ALA A 74 -25.90 -10.97 -12.94
CA ALA A 74 -26.84 -10.45 -13.93
C ALA A 74 -26.29 -9.31 -14.80
N SER A 75 -25.24 -8.59 -14.36
CA SER A 75 -24.74 -7.40 -15.05
C SER A 75 -23.26 -7.12 -14.78
N LYS A 76 -22.61 -6.46 -15.74
CA LYS A 76 -21.26 -5.86 -15.67
C LYS A 76 -21.29 -4.33 -15.77
N GLY A 77 -22.45 -3.74 -15.50
CA GLY A 77 -22.64 -2.29 -15.54
C GLY A 77 -21.71 -1.56 -14.57
N TYR A 78 -21.53 -0.26 -14.82
CA TYR A 78 -20.71 0.59 -13.96
C TYR A 78 -21.25 0.62 -12.52
N LEU A 79 -20.32 0.65 -11.57
CA LEU A 79 -20.60 1.02 -10.19
C LEU A 79 -20.56 2.54 -10.04
N GLY A 80 -21.13 3.04 -8.93
CA GLY A 80 -20.97 4.43 -8.52
C GLY A 80 -19.52 4.77 -8.15
N PRO A 81 -19.19 6.05 -7.94
CA PRO A 81 -17.83 6.47 -7.57
C PRO A 81 -17.33 5.89 -6.24
N GLU A 82 -18.24 5.52 -5.34
CA GLU A 82 -17.95 4.84 -4.07
C GLU A 82 -17.59 3.36 -4.26
N GLY A 83 -17.88 2.79 -5.44
CA GLY A 83 -17.78 1.37 -5.72
C GLY A 83 -18.98 0.56 -5.23
N ASP A 84 -18.75 -0.68 -4.82
CA ASP A 84 -19.79 -1.57 -4.30
C ASP A 84 -20.05 -1.28 -2.81
N ILE A 85 -21.21 -0.69 -2.52
CA ILE A 85 -21.63 -0.37 -1.14
C ILE A 85 -21.81 -1.65 -0.31
N GLY A 86 -22.32 -2.72 -0.91
CA GLY A 86 -22.49 -4.00 -0.23
C GLY A 86 -21.15 -4.63 0.17
N TYR A 87 -20.08 -4.40 -0.60
CA TYR A 87 -18.73 -4.77 -0.23
C TYR A 87 -18.24 -4.03 1.02
N PHE A 88 -18.47 -2.71 1.10
CA PHE A 88 -18.13 -1.93 2.28
C PHE A 88 -18.92 -2.37 3.52
N ASP A 89 -20.24 -2.55 3.39
CA ASP A 89 -21.11 -2.98 4.49
C ASP A 89 -20.71 -4.36 5.03
N ALA A 90 -20.28 -5.28 4.16
CA ALA A 90 -19.78 -6.59 4.56
C ALA A 90 -18.41 -6.54 5.26
N LEU A 91 -17.54 -5.59 4.89
CA LEU A 91 -16.22 -5.42 5.51
C LEU A 91 -16.29 -4.73 6.88
N LYS A 92 -17.19 -3.78 7.05
CA LYS A 92 -17.33 -2.96 8.27
C LYS A 92 -17.29 -3.78 9.57
N PRO A 93 -18.11 -4.83 9.77
CA PRO A 93 -18.07 -5.62 11.00
C PRO A 93 -16.81 -6.48 11.15
N ILE A 94 -16.12 -6.80 10.06
CA ILE A 94 -14.85 -7.56 10.10
C ILE A 94 -13.71 -6.66 10.62
N ILE A 95 -13.69 -5.41 10.17
CA ILE A 95 -12.62 -4.45 10.52
C ILE A 95 -12.86 -3.85 11.91
N PHE A 96 -14.09 -3.43 12.20
CA PHE A 96 -14.40 -2.63 13.39
C PHE A 96 -15.15 -3.39 14.48
N GLY A 97 -15.58 -4.62 14.22
CA GLY A 97 -16.47 -5.35 15.14
C GLY A 97 -17.89 -4.73 15.22
N PRO A 98 -18.69 -5.09 16.23
CA PRO A 98 -20.07 -4.64 16.39
C PRO A 98 -20.14 -3.22 16.98
N VAL A 99 -19.71 -2.22 16.20
CA VAL A 99 -19.72 -0.80 16.60
C VAL A 99 -20.77 -0.02 15.81
N ASP A 100 -21.61 0.73 16.53
CA ASP A 100 -22.51 1.71 15.91
C ASP A 100 -21.77 3.04 15.70
N PHE A 101 -21.51 3.35 14.43
CA PHE A 101 -20.83 4.57 14.02
C PHE A 101 -21.80 5.74 13.77
N GLY A 102 -23.11 5.49 13.67
CA GLY A 102 -24.05 6.46 13.11
C GLY A 102 -23.61 6.90 11.71
N ASP A 103 -23.55 8.21 11.48
CA ASP A 103 -23.14 8.87 10.23
C ASP A 103 -21.63 9.17 10.14
N ARG A 104 -20.84 8.74 11.13
CA ARG A 104 -19.41 9.09 11.25
C ARG A 104 -18.46 8.17 10.48
N LEU A 105 -18.99 7.17 9.77
CA LEU A 105 -18.20 6.24 8.98
C LEU A 105 -18.68 6.22 7.53
N CYS A 106 -17.76 6.52 6.61
CA CYS A 106 -17.94 6.33 5.18
C CYS A 106 -16.93 5.33 4.62
N GLY A 107 -17.23 4.76 3.46
CA GLY A 107 -16.38 3.80 2.78
C GLY A 107 -16.34 4.05 1.29
N LEU A 108 -15.17 3.89 0.70
CA LEU A 108 -14.97 3.90 -0.75
C LEU A 108 -14.13 2.68 -1.13
N GLN A 109 -14.59 1.95 -2.14
CA GLN A 109 -13.81 0.86 -2.73
C GLN A 109 -12.63 1.44 -3.51
N THR A 110 -11.45 0.85 -3.34
CA THR A 110 -10.23 1.28 -4.04
C THR A 110 -9.47 0.08 -4.61
N PRO A 111 -8.58 0.28 -5.60
CA PRO A 111 -7.67 -0.75 -6.10
C PRO A 111 -6.62 -1.15 -5.05
N GLY A 112 -7.03 -2.01 -4.12
CA GLY A 112 -6.19 -2.49 -3.00
C GLY A 112 -5.74 -1.38 -2.06
N GLY A 113 -4.85 -1.74 -1.12
CA GLY A 113 -4.34 -0.80 -0.11
C GLY A 113 -3.55 0.38 -0.70
N THR A 114 -2.84 0.18 -1.81
CA THR A 114 -2.11 1.25 -2.51
C THR A 114 -3.06 2.35 -2.98
N GLY A 115 -4.20 1.98 -3.59
CA GLY A 115 -5.22 2.93 -4.02
C GLY A 115 -5.84 3.69 -2.85
N ALA A 116 -6.15 2.99 -1.76
CA ALA A 116 -6.65 3.60 -0.53
C ALA A 116 -5.67 4.65 0.03
N LEU A 117 -4.39 4.29 0.16
CA LEU A 117 -3.35 5.19 0.67
C LEU A 117 -3.17 6.41 -0.23
N ARG A 118 -3.18 6.22 -1.56
CA ARG A 118 -3.05 7.33 -2.51
C ARG A 118 -4.24 8.29 -2.40
N LEU A 119 -5.47 7.77 -2.37
CA LEU A 119 -6.68 8.60 -2.25
C LEU A 119 -6.70 9.36 -0.91
N ALA A 120 -6.36 8.69 0.19
CA ALA A 120 -6.28 9.31 1.50
C ALA A 120 -5.22 10.43 1.54
N ALA A 121 -4.03 10.18 0.96
CA ALA A 121 -2.96 11.15 0.90
C ALA A 121 -3.35 12.41 0.10
N GLU A 122 -4.02 12.24 -1.04
CA GLU A 122 -4.52 13.35 -1.84
C GLU A 122 -5.63 14.13 -1.13
N LEU A 123 -6.53 13.44 -0.41
CA LEU A 123 -7.57 14.09 0.38
C LEU A 123 -6.95 14.96 1.48
N ILE A 124 -5.95 14.44 2.20
CA ILE A 124 -5.20 15.18 3.22
C ILE A 124 -4.51 16.40 2.59
N ALA A 125 -3.79 16.22 1.48
CA ALA A 125 -3.08 17.31 0.81
C ALA A 125 -4.02 18.40 0.29
N ARG A 126 -5.22 18.03 -0.20
CA ARG A 126 -6.26 18.99 -0.61
C ARG A 126 -6.85 19.74 0.57
N ALA A 127 -7.10 19.06 1.69
CA ALA A 127 -7.65 19.68 2.90
C ALA A 127 -6.62 20.57 3.61
N ARG A 128 -5.34 20.19 3.56
CA ARG A 128 -4.23 20.92 4.17
C ARG A 128 -2.98 20.81 3.28
N PRO A 129 -2.78 21.75 2.34
CA PRO A 129 -1.58 21.78 1.51
C PRO A 129 -0.31 21.83 2.37
N GLY A 130 0.64 20.94 2.08
CA GLY A 130 1.90 20.85 2.84
C GLY A 130 1.79 20.19 4.22
N ALA A 131 0.68 19.50 4.52
CA ALA A 131 0.55 18.74 5.76
C ALA A 131 1.73 17.79 5.98
N ARG A 132 2.18 17.70 7.23
CA ARG A 132 3.18 16.71 7.64
C ARG A 132 2.50 15.37 7.87
N ILE A 133 3.14 14.31 7.43
CA ILE A 133 2.76 12.94 7.76
C ILE A 133 3.93 12.24 8.46
N LEU A 134 3.69 11.81 9.69
CA LEU A 134 4.62 11.08 10.54
C LEU A 134 4.64 9.61 10.11
N VAL A 135 5.83 9.09 9.78
CA VAL A 135 6.01 7.73 9.28
C VAL A 135 7.14 7.05 10.06
N GLY A 136 6.86 5.88 10.63
CA GLY A 136 7.85 5.09 11.36
C GLY A 136 8.91 4.52 10.41
N ASN A 137 10.15 4.42 10.86
CA ASN A 137 11.26 3.82 10.12
C ASN A 137 11.73 2.52 10.79
N PRO A 138 11.98 1.44 10.02
CA PRO A 138 11.66 1.29 8.60
C PRO A 138 10.13 1.14 8.40
N THR A 139 9.67 1.16 7.16
CA THR A 139 8.25 0.98 6.78
C THR A 139 8.14 0.31 5.41
N TRP A 140 6.92 0.05 4.93
CA TRP A 140 6.70 -0.46 3.59
C TRP A 140 7.31 0.51 2.56
N PRO A 141 8.21 0.06 1.66
CA PRO A 141 8.99 0.95 0.78
C PRO A 141 8.17 1.88 -0.12
N ASN A 142 6.90 1.53 -0.39
CA ASN A 142 6.01 2.35 -1.20
C ASN A 142 5.32 3.48 -0.42
N HIS A 143 5.38 3.50 0.93
CA HIS A 143 4.81 4.61 1.70
C HIS A 143 5.42 5.97 1.31
N PRO A 144 6.75 6.20 1.38
CA PRO A 144 7.31 7.50 1.03
C PRO A 144 7.00 7.99 -0.39
N PRO A 145 7.14 7.20 -1.48
CA PRO A 145 6.83 7.70 -2.82
C PRO A 145 5.35 8.01 -3.02
N ILE A 146 4.42 7.20 -2.47
CA ILE A 146 2.98 7.48 -2.54
C ILE A 146 2.68 8.83 -1.87
N LEU A 147 3.14 9.02 -0.64
CA LEU A 147 2.87 10.21 0.16
C LEU A 147 3.48 11.47 -0.46
N LYS A 148 4.75 11.41 -0.88
CA LYS A 148 5.44 12.52 -1.55
C LYS A 148 4.78 12.88 -2.88
N SER A 149 4.35 11.89 -3.66
CA SER A 149 3.67 12.13 -4.93
C SER A 149 2.32 12.82 -4.79
N ALA A 150 1.67 12.70 -3.62
CA ALA A 150 0.45 13.41 -3.28
C ALA A 150 0.70 14.84 -2.73
N GLY A 151 1.97 15.24 -2.55
CA GLY A 151 2.35 16.56 -2.03
C GLY A 151 2.44 16.66 -0.51
N LEU A 152 2.52 15.54 0.21
CA LEU A 152 2.68 15.53 1.67
C LEU A 152 4.15 15.62 2.09
N ASN A 153 4.38 16.29 3.23
CA ASN A 153 5.69 16.39 3.86
C ASN A 153 5.92 15.18 4.78
N VAL A 154 6.65 14.17 4.28
CA VAL A 154 6.96 12.97 5.06
C VAL A 154 8.01 13.27 6.14
N VAL A 155 7.66 13.03 7.40
CA VAL A 155 8.51 13.21 8.58
C VAL A 155 8.73 11.84 9.22
N GLY A 156 9.98 11.38 9.24
CA GLY A 156 10.34 10.08 9.78
C GLY A 156 10.49 10.09 11.30
N TYR A 157 10.15 8.98 11.97
CA TYR A 157 10.55 8.69 13.35
C TYR A 157 11.06 7.26 13.47
N ASP A 158 11.80 6.94 14.52
CA ASP A 158 12.33 5.60 14.73
C ASP A 158 11.26 4.68 15.33
N HIS A 159 10.82 3.69 14.56
CA HIS A 159 9.87 2.66 15.00
C HIS A 159 10.59 1.39 15.49
N PHE A 160 11.68 1.03 14.81
CA PHE A 160 12.42 -0.19 15.07
C PHE A 160 13.92 0.04 14.94
N ASP A 161 14.67 -0.37 15.96
CA ASP A 161 16.13 -0.42 15.90
C ASP A 161 16.56 -1.72 15.24
N VAL A 162 17.06 -1.62 14.02
CA VAL A 162 17.53 -2.75 13.20
C VAL A 162 18.72 -3.46 13.85
N ALA A 163 19.60 -2.74 14.55
CA ALA A 163 20.81 -3.32 15.13
C ALA A 163 20.48 -4.18 16.35
N THR A 164 19.56 -3.72 17.20
CA THR A 164 19.15 -4.46 18.41
C THR A 164 17.93 -5.35 18.18
N GLN A 165 17.30 -5.25 17.01
CA GLN A 165 16.04 -5.91 16.64
C GLN A 165 14.90 -5.65 17.63
N ARG A 166 14.75 -4.40 18.06
CA ARG A 166 13.76 -4.00 19.07
C ARG A 166 12.90 -2.85 18.59
N LEU A 167 11.63 -2.86 19.01
CA LEU A 167 10.77 -1.69 18.91
C LEU A 167 11.34 -0.56 19.76
N THR A 168 11.37 0.64 19.21
CA THR A 168 11.78 1.86 19.91
C THR A 168 10.55 2.61 20.41
N PHE A 169 9.73 1.95 21.23
CA PHE A 169 8.41 2.46 21.64
C PHE A 169 8.46 3.87 22.24
N SER A 170 9.46 4.17 23.07
CA SER A 170 9.65 5.54 23.60
C SER A 170 9.83 6.58 22.50
N ARG A 171 10.63 6.29 21.47
CA ARG A 171 10.84 7.19 20.32
C ARG A 171 9.57 7.39 19.48
N VAL A 172 8.74 6.35 19.39
CA VAL A 172 7.42 6.45 18.74
C VAL A 172 6.53 7.40 19.53
N LEU A 173 6.47 7.26 20.86
CA LEU A 173 5.70 8.16 21.71
C LEU A 173 6.21 9.59 21.69
N ASP A 174 7.53 9.80 21.70
CA ASP A 174 8.16 11.12 21.59
C ASP A 174 7.73 11.81 20.29
N ALA A 175 7.84 11.10 19.15
CA ALA A 175 7.45 11.63 17.85
C ALA A 175 5.95 11.99 17.74
N LEU A 176 5.08 11.20 18.37
CA LEU A 176 3.64 11.50 18.41
C LEU A 176 3.32 12.64 19.38
N SER A 177 4.09 12.79 20.46
CA SER A 177 3.92 13.86 21.44
C SER A 177 4.39 15.22 20.91
N ASP A 178 5.40 15.22 20.04
CA ASP A 178 5.93 16.40 19.35
C ASP A 178 5.08 16.83 18.13
N ALA A 179 4.03 16.07 17.80
CA ALA A 179 3.13 16.39 16.69
C ALA A 179 2.35 17.68 16.97
N VAL A 180 2.14 18.49 15.95
CA VAL A 180 1.35 19.73 16.06
C VAL A 180 -0.05 19.55 15.46
N PRO A 181 -1.04 20.37 15.85
CA PRO A 181 -2.39 20.29 15.28
C PRO A 181 -2.37 20.31 13.76
N GLY A 182 -2.88 19.24 13.17
CA GLY A 182 -2.97 19.07 11.72
C GLY A 182 -1.93 18.15 11.09
N ASP A 183 -0.94 17.69 11.87
CA ASP A 183 -0.09 16.56 11.50
C ASP A 183 -0.91 15.27 11.44
N VAL A 184 -0.52 14.35 10.55
CA VAL A 184 -1.15 13.04 10.38
C VAL A 184 -0.14 11.95 10.73
N ALA A 185 -0.55 10.89 11.43
CA ALA A 185 0.30 9.73 11.68
C ALA A 185 -0.13 8.55 10.79
N LEU A 186 0.84 7.95 10.08
CA LEU A 186 0.64 6.68 9.38
C LEU A 186 1.09 5.53 10.29
N LEU A 187 0.13 4.68 10.66
CA LEU A 187 0.36 3.54 11.55
C LEU A 187 0.00 2.23 10.83
N HIS A 188 0.81 1.19 11.05
CA HIS A 188 0.44 -0.17 10.67
C HIS A 188 -0.50 -0.73 11.73
N GLY A 189 -1.66 -1.24 11.32
CA GLY A 189 -2.64 -1.78 12.28
C GLY A 189 -2.14 -3.06 12.99
N CYS A 190 -1.39 -3.88 12.27
CA CYS A 190 -0.66 -5.06 12.76
C CYS A 190 0.27 -5.56 11.64
N CYS A 191 1.03 -6.62 11.90
CA CYS A 191 1.95 -7.28 10.98
C CYS A 191 2.89 -6.28 10.30
N HIS A 192 3.54 -5.43 11.08
CA HIS A 192 4.33 -4.30 10.58
C HIS A 192 5.26 -4.70 9.41
N ASN A 193 5.08 -4.07 8.25
CA ASN A 193 5.94 -4.30 7.10
C ASN A 193 7.07 -3.26 7.10
N PRO A 194 8.36 -3.66 7.20
CA PRO A 194 8.89 -5.00 6.92
C PRO A 194 9.31 -5.84 8.14
N THR A 195 9.21 -5.30 9.36
CA THR A 195 9.91 -5.89 10.53
C THR A 195 9.16 -7.06 11.18
N GLY A 196 7.85 -7.16 10.98
CA GLY A 196 6.95 -8.06 11.72
C GLY A 196 6.81 -7.72 13.20
N ALA A 197 7.34 -6.58 13.66
CA ALA A 197 7.32 -6.17 15.05
C ALA A 197 6.11 -5.28 15.33
N ASP A 198 5.19 -5.75 16.16
CA ASP A 198 3.95 -5.06 16.51
C ASP A 198 3.93 -4.66 17.99
N PHE A 199 3.15 -3.63 18.32
CA PHE A 199 2.85 -3.26 19.70
C PHE A 199 1.82 -4.22 20.30
N ASP A 200 1.97 -4.53 21.58
CA ASP A 200 0.97 -5.22 22.38
C ASP A 200 0.17 -4.24 23.25
N ALA A 201 -0.73 -4.77 24.07
CA ALA A 201 -1.55 -3.98 24.98
C ALA A 201 -0.83 -3.62 26.31
N GLY A 202 0.42 -4.05 26.51
CA GLY A 202 1.12 -4.05 27.80
C GLY A 202 1.17 -5.41 28.47
#